data_AF-A0A9W8RQ60-F1
#
_entry.id   AF-A0A9W8RQ60-F1
#
_cell.length_a   1.000
_cell.length_b   1.000
_cell.length_c   1.000
_cell.angle_alpha   90.00
_cell.angle_beta   90.00
_cell.angle_gamma   90.00
#
_symmetry.space_group_name_H-M   'P 1'
#
loop_
_entity.id
_entity.type
_entity.pdbx_description
1 polymer ?
#
loop_
_entity_poly.entity_id
_entity_poly.type
_entity_poly.pdbx_seq_one_letter_code
_entity_poly.pdbx_strand_id
1 'polypeptide(L)'
;MNKKSANDAPGLHHGITRREAIDRLFADLSPWDILYLRRKIRDTTITLSTIYDLPLELICTILSYLDFDDYRTCTWVCRKWTALWGQDLVITRAMRQFFPGLLSSYPETSARQVYPLAVKKYLKWRQPHCKHTWIPWDCGASDIFTDLHQYAHNEKAPVEVLSTFLYNKDKLAWQPRYDRIIVDDLRTHTRQRFVPPGSAMTGARCQIAALNDQLLVLLEFTGTDRTVRIANLATREWKTLTLPARLEHAYVDCRTVSLVTEIGQILLFTWGGKTVQLDLSQIEYRPTGSDSMFGGVPKVLPHPTQDNVIFAVWAFSHEYREKRLCSFAVVKFDDGQAVWQTTQSIPNPLQNPRRHCEEVLWLALSFTCRKSDNDGTFSLGLYRIQGAEKAKLELCPCCEPRARKGDWGAVTFNVLTETFGHHDYLSPRPDILWDGEPYGTLVRNSMRLEEAHLWNDDLLLAATTTDEEGATNLRMQTIHPVRNHKAPSPQWLPLRLPNPGQSHRIQVFQDDDFVVVPTQGGVALFEPSESQSTGIVGDTGEPSRRSSPDSRLSYRLRDITRMIEIRHDEAGCGLRSRQERIRGHQDSPLPSYYMEDSNTPDF
;
A
#
# COMPACT_ATOMS: atom_id res chain seq x y z
N MET A 1 -52.35 0.75 -74.87
CA MET A 1 -51.88 -0.27 -73.90
C MET A 1 -50.57 0.21 -73.30
N ASN A 2 -50.40 0.08 -71.96
CA ASN A 2 -49.19 0.28 -71.12
C ASN A 2 -48.43 1.64 -71.24
N LYS A 3 -48.31 2.48 -70.18
CA LYS A 3 -47.57 2.34 -68.90
C LYS A 3 -46.10 1.97 -69.15
N LYS A 4 -45.04 2.69 -68.76
CA LYS A 4 -44.66 3.49 -67.55
C LYS A 4 -43.56 4.52 -68.00
N SER A 5 -43.09 5.53 -67.25
CA SER A 5 -43.35 6.12 -65.91
C SER A 5 -42.87 7.59 -65.91
N ALA A 6 -43.01 8.33 -64.80
CA ALA A 6 -42.38 9.65 -64.57
C ALA A 6 -41.09 9.57 -63.72
N ASN A 7 -40.24 10.60 -63.80
CA ASN A 7 -39.81 11.40 -62.63
C ASN A 7 -39.00 12.65 -63.03
N ASP A 8 -39.38 13.79 -62.46
CA ASP A 8 -38.63 15.05 -62.46
C ASP A 8 -37.50 15.07 -61.41
N ALA A 9 -36.66 16.11 -61.51
CA ALA A 9 -35.90 16.82 -60.46
C ALA A 9 -34.37 16.91 -60.70
N PRO A 10 -33.73 18.06 -60.37
CA PRO A 10 -32.39 18.39 -60.83
C PRO A 10 -31.27 17.75 -60.00
N GLY A 11 -30.15 17.44 -60.66
CA GLY A 11 -29.00 16.78 -60.05
C GLY A 11 -28.31 17.60 -58.96
N LEU A 12 -28.03 16.95 -57.83
CA LEU A 12 -27.21 17.47 -56.73
C LEU A 12 -25.82 17.92 -57.23
N HIS A 13 -25.37 19.07 -56.75
CA HIS A 13 -23.94 19.42 -56.78
C HIS A 13 -23.15 18.40 -55.94
N HIS A 14 -22.46 17.47 -56.59
CA HIS A 14 -21.36 16.73 -55.96
C HIS A 14 -20.18 17.68 -55.75
N GLY A 15 -19.89 17.99 -54.49
CA GLY A 15 -18.67 18.69 -54.11
C GLY A 15 -17.46 17.83 -54.46
N ILE A 16 -16.64 18.30 -55.40
CA ILE A 16 -15.39 17.64 -55.82
C ILE A 16 -14.53 17.40 -54.57
N THR A 17 -14.08 16.16 -54.34
CA THR A 17 -13.24 15.88 -53.18
C THR A 17 -11.92 16.64 -53.31
N ARG A 18 -11.31 17.04 -52.18
CA ARG A 18 -10.03 17.76 -52.18
C ARG A 18 -8.94 17.02 -52.98
N ARG A 19 -9.01 15.69 -53.05
CA ARG A 19 -8.12 14.84 -53.84
C ARG A 19 -8.36 14.99 -55.33
N GLU A 20 -9.59 14.83 -55.81
CA GLU A 20 -9.94 15.00 -57.23
C GLU A 20 -9.66 16.42 -57.75
N ALA A 21 -9.80 17.44 -56.90
CA ALA A 21 -9.44 18.82 -57.24
C ALA A 21 -7.92 18.99 -57.42
N ILE A 22 -7.12 18.31 -56.58
CA ILE A 22 -5.66 18.26 -56.69
C ILE A 22 -5.23 17.44 -57.92
N ASP A 23 -5.88 16.30 -58.18
CA ASP A 23 -5.56 15.42 -59.31
C ASP A 23 -5.88 16.11 -60.66
N ARG A 24 -6.97 16.89 -60.75
CA ARG A 24 -7.24 17.77 -61.91
C ARG A 24 -6.20 18.87 -62.05
N LEU A 25 -5.87 19.56 -60.95
CA LEU A 25 -4.80 20.56 -60.97
C LEU A 25 -3.51 19.95 -61.53
N PHE A 26 -3.13 18.73 -61.12
CA PHE A 26 -1.95 18.05 -61.65
C PHE A 26 -2.06 17.62 -63.12
N ALA A 27 -3.26 17.37 -63.64
CA ALA A 27 -3.48 17.06 -65.05
C ALA A 27 -3.32 18.30 -65.97
N ASP A 28 -3.64 19.49 -65.45
CA ASP A 28 -3.62 20.75 -66.21
C ASP A 28 -2.25 21.49 -66.18
N LEU A 29 -1.27 21.01 -65.39
CA LEU A 29 0.04 21.64 -65.27
C LEU A 29 0.95 21.34 -66.47
N SER A 30 1.65 22.37 -66.96
CA SER A 30 2.68 22.18 -67.99
C SER A 30 3.95 21.51 -67.40
N PRO A 31 4.81 20.91 -68.24
CA PRO A 31 6.11 20.39 -67.80
C PRO A 31 6.98 21.43 -67.07
N TRP A 32 6.84 22.71 -67.40
CA TRP A 32 7.56 23.80 -66.72
C TRP A 32 6.98 24.10 -65.34
N ASP A 33 5.66 24.06 -65.17
CA ASP A 33 5.02 24.24 -63.87
C ASP A 33 5.32 23.06 -62.94
N ILE A 34 5.40 21.84 -63.47
CA ILE A 34 5.85 20.65 -62.74
C ILE A 34 7.30 20.81 -62.27
N LEU A 35 8.21 21.33 -63.11
CA LEU A 35 9.60 21.61 -62.71
C LEU A 35 9.69 22.74 -61.67
N TYR A 36 8.89 23.80 -61.83
CA TYR A 36 8.80 24.90 -60.87
C TYR A 36 8.24 24.42 -59.52
N LEU A 37 7.15 23.66 -59.50
CA LEU A 37 6.58 23.06 -58.29
C LEU A 37 7.54 22.06 -57.66
N ARG A 38 8.26 21.25 -58.44
CA ARG A 38 9.29 20.34 -57.90
C ARG A 38 10.42 21.12 -57.21
N ARG A 39 10.80 22.28 -57.75
CA ARG A 39 11.75 23.21 -57.10
C ARG A 39 11.14 23.81 -55.84
N LYS A 40 9.94 24.39 -55.93
CA LYS A 40 9.20 24.98 -54.80
C LYS A 40 8.98 23.99 -53.66
N ILE A 41 8.59 22.74 -53.94
CA ILE A 41 8.38 21.67 -52.95
C ILE A 41 9.70 21.25 -52.31
N ARG A 42 10.78 21.09 -53.10
CA ARG A 42 12.12 20.81 -52.57
C ARG A 42 12.64 21.94 -51.67
N ASP A 43 12.31 23.18 -52.02
CA ASP A 43 12.70 24.38 -51.28
C ASP A 43 11.69 24.72 -50.14
N THR A 44 10.56 23.99 -50.03
CA THR A 44 9.58 24.13 -48.94
C THR A 44 9.76 23.01 -47.93
N THR A 45 10.38 23.33 -46.79
CA THR A 45 10.48 22.39 -45.67
C THR A 45 9.08 22.12 -45.12
N ILE A 46 8.64 20.86 -45.11
CA ILE A 46 7.39 20.48 -44.45
C ILE A 46 7.61 20.57 -42.94
N THR A 47 7.30 21.73 -42.35
CA THR A 47 7.25 21.92 -40.91
C THR A 47 5.99 21.23 -40.38
N LEU A 48 6.12 19.97 -39.96
CA LEU A 48 5.11 19.32 -39.14
C LEU A 48 4.94 20.11 -37.84
N SER A 49 3.70 20.35 -37.42
CA SER A 49 3.40 21.04 -36.16
C SER A 49 4.13 20.37 -35.01
N THR A 50 4.94 21.14 -34.30
CA THR A 50 5.78 20.66 -33.21
C THR A 50 5.04 20.80 -31.88
N ILE A 51 5.56 20.18 -30.82
CA ILE A 51 4.89 20.20 -29.50
C ILE A 51 4.71 21.62 -28.93
N TYR A 52 5.56 22.59 -29.31
CA TYR A 52 5.47 23.98 -28.89
C TYR A 52 4.48 24.82 -29.71
N ASP A 53 3.90 24.24 -30.77
CA ASP A 53 2.78 24.81 -31.52
C ASP A 53 1.41 24.29 -31.00
N LEU A 54 1.42 23.39 -30.01
CA LEU A 54 0.21 22.84 -29.38
C LEU A 54 -0.28 23.72 -28.22
N PRO A 55 -1.61 23.86 -28.03
CA PRO A 55 -2.19 24.45 -26.83
C PRO A 55 -1.92 23.58 -25.58
N LEU A 56 -1.88 24.22 -24.41
CA LEU A 56 -1.44 23.60 -23.14
C LEU A 56 -2.35 22.46 -22.69
N GLU A 57 -3.62 22.48 -23.06
CA GLU A 57 -4.61 21.44 -22.79
C GLU A 57 -4.21 20.12 -23.47
N LEU A 58 -3.67 20.18 -24.70
CA LEU A 58 -3.15 19.00 -25.39
C LEU A 58 -1.83 18.52 -24.78
N ILE A 59 -0.98 19.42 -24.27
CA ILE A 59 0.25 19.05 -23.57
C ILE A 59 -0.07 18.36 -22.23
N CYS A 60 -1.04 18.88 -21.48
CA CYS A 60 -1.61 18.24 -20.29
C CYS A 60 -2.33 16.91 -20.60
N THR A 61 -2.78 16.71 -21.85
CA THR A 61 -3.32 15.43 -22.32
C THR A 61 -2.20 14.44 -22.61
N ILE A 62 -1.14 14.86 -23.32
CA ILE A 62 0.08 14.05 -23.56
C ILE A 62 0.69 13.60 -22.22
N LEU A 63 0.77 14.50 -21.24
CA LEU A 63 1.28 14.22 -19.90
C LEU A 63 0.62 13.02 -19.22
N SER A 64 -0.68 12.79 -19.46
CA SER A 64 -1.42 11.65 -18.88
C SER A 64 -0.96 10.27 -19.38
N TYR A 65 -0.18 10.24 -20.46
CA TYR A 65 0.45 9.04 -21.01
C TYR A 65 1.93 8.88 -20.64
N LEU A 66 2.54 9.89 -20.01
CA LEU A 66 3.94 9.85 -19.56
C LEU A 66 4.03 9.33 -18.12
N ASP A 67 5.07 8.56 -17.83
CA ASP A 67 5.51 8.38 -16.45
C ASP A 67 6.34 9.59 -15.96
N PHE A 68 6.80 9.54 -14.72
CA PHE A 68 7.54 10.63 -14.09
C PHE A 68 8.93 10.85 -14.72
N ASP A 69 9.60 9.78 -15.18
CA ASP A 69 10.94 9.85 -15.76
C ASP A 69 10.89 10.28 -17.23
N ASP A 70 9.87 9.83 -17.97
CA ASP A 70 9.54 10.34 -19.29
C ASP A 70 9.24 11.84 -19.23
N TYR A 71 8.40 12.29 -18.28
CA TYR A 71 8.12 13.71 -18.06
C TYR A 71 9.41 14.50 -17.76
N ARG A 72 10.27 14.02 -16.85
CA ARG A 72 11.55 14.66 -16.56
C ARG A 72 12.47 14.71 -17.77
N THR A 73 12.57 13.63 -18.53
CA THR A 73 13.34 13.57 -19.78
C THR A 73 12.81 14.58 -20.80
N CYS A 74 11.49 14.73 -20.92
CA CYS A 74 10.86 15.78 -21.72
C CYS A 74 11.31 17.19 -21.29
N THR A 75 11.44 17.48 -19.99
CA THR A 75 11.94 18.79 -19.52
C THR A 75 13.38 19.09 -19.95
N TRP A 76 14.17 18.08 -20.32
CA TRP A 76 15.59 18.20 -20.68
C TRP A 76 15.90 18.22 -22.18
N VAL A 77 14.91 17.97 -23.05
CA VAL A 77 15.10 17.88 -24.52
C VAL A 77 15.71 19.18 -25.11
N CYS A 78 15.12 20.33 -24.81
CA CYS A 78 15.64 21.64 -25.21
C CYS A 78 14.99 22.77 -24.40
N ARG A 79 15.57 23.98 -24.43
CA ARG A 79 15.05 25.15 -23.69
C ARG A 79 13.56 25.45 -23.94
N LYS A 80 13.07 25.24 -25.17
CA LYS A 80 11.63 25.40 -25.49
C LYS A 80 10.77 24.36 -24.77
N TRP A 81 11.19 23.09 -24.76
CA TRP A 81 10.50 22.04 -24.02
C TRP A 81 10.55 22.29 -22.52
N THR A 82 11.70 22.68 -21.95
CA THR A 82 11.82 23.05 -20.53
C THR A 82 10.83 24.17 -20.15
N ALA A 83 10.72 25.21 -20.98
CA ALA A 83 9.77 26.30 -20.77
C ALA A 83 8.31 25.88 -20.93
N LEU A 84 8.01 24.92 -21.81
CA LEU A 84 6.67 24.41 -22.09
C LEU A 84 6.16 23.49 -20.98
N TRP A 85 6.96 22.49 -20.58
CA TRP A 85 6.66 21.56 -19.50
C TRP A 85 6.74 22.22 -18.12
N GLY A 86 7.46 23.34 -18.01
CA GLY A 86 7.61 24.16 -16.80
C GLY A 86 6.56 25.26 -16.62
N GLN A 87 5.47 25.27 -17.41
CA GLN A 87 4.36 26.21 -17.20
C GLN A 87 3.46 25.76 -16.04
N ASP A 88 2.83 26.71 -15.34
CA ASP A 88 2.05 26.44 -14.12
C ASP A 88 0.96 25.40 -14.31
N LEU A 89 0.22 25.46 -15.42
CA LEU A 89 -0.85 24.51 -15.73
C LEU A 89 -0.31 23.08 -15.87
N VAL A 90 0.84 22.94 -16.53
CA VAL A 90 1.48 21.64 -16.80
C VAL A 90 2.14 21.09 -15.53
N ILE A 91 2.83 21.91 -14.74
CA ILE A 91 3.36 21.52 -13.42
C ILE A 91 2.22 21.13 -12.47
N THR A 92 1.14 21.92 -12.41
CA THR A 92 -0.04 21.60 -11.58
C THR A 92 -0.66 20.27 -11.99
N ARG A 93 -0.75 19.99 -13.30
CA ARG A 93 -1.23 18.69 -13.80
C ARG A 93 -0.27 17.55 -13.45
N ALA A 94 1.04 17.76 -13.58
CA ALA A 94 2.07 16.79 -13.23
C ALA A 94 2.07 16.46 -11.74
N MET A 95 1.96 17.46 -10.86
CA MET A 95 1.82 17.26 -9.42
C MET A 95 0.58 16.42 -9.10
N ARG A 96 -0.59 16.75 -9.66
CA ARG A 96 -1.82 15.96 -9.47
C ARG A 96 -1.73 14.52 -9.99
N GLN A 97 -0.77 14.20 -10.87
CA GLN A 97 -0.59 12.89 -11.47
C GLN A 97 0.48 12.04 -10.77
N PHE A 98 1.59 12.66 -10.34
CA PHE A 98 2.74 11.97 -9.76
C PHE A 98 2.85 12.13 -8.23
N PHE A 99 2.18 13.13 -7.65
CA PHE A 99 2.17 13.44 -6.23
C PHE A 99 0.74 13.83 -5.79
N PRO A 100 -0.22 12.86 -5.82
CA PRO A 100 -1.60 13.13 -5.42
C PRO A 100 -1.67 13.67 -3.99
N GLY A 101 -2.66 14.54 -3.72
CA GLY A 101 -2.82 15.18 -2.42
C GLY A 101 -1.81 16.29 -2.07
N LEU A 102 -0.57 16.25 -2.59
CA LEU A 102 0.50 17.20 -2.23
C LEU A 102 0.13 18.68 -2.38
N LEU A 103 -0.61 19.06 -3.42
CA LEU A 103 -1.09 20.46 -3.55
C LEU A 103 -2.16 20.82 -2.52
N SER A 104 -2.96 19.85 -2.08
CA SER A 104 -3.95 20.02 -1.00
C SER A 104 -3.28 20.08 0.38
N SER A 105 -2.11 19.48 0.57
CA SER A 105 -1.28 19.60 1.78
C SER A 105 -0.69 21.01 1.97
N TYR A 106 -0.47 21.76 0.87
CA TYR A 106 0.18 23.08 0.89
C TYR A 106 -0.64 24.14 0.13
N PRO A 107 -1.88 24.47 0.57
CA PRO A 107 -2.81 25.33 -0.17
C PRO A 107 -2.26 26.75 -0.44
N GLU A 108 -1.44 27.27 0.47
CA GLU A 108 -0.85 28.62 0.38
C GLU A 108 0.43 28.68 -0.51
N THR A 109 0.93 27.55 -1.02
CA THR A 109 2.21 27.49 -1.73
C THR A 109 2.04 27.18 -3.21
N SER A 110 2.71 27.91 -4.08
CA SER A 110 2.58 27.71 -5.54
C SER A 110 3.17 26.37 -6.00
N ALA A 111 2.54 25.75 -7.01
CA ALA A 111 2.99 24.48 -7.57
C ALA A 111 4.48 24.50 -8.00
N ARG A 112 4.97 25.63 -8.56
CA ARG A 112 6.39 25.82 -8.92
C ARG A 112 7.36 25.77 -7.74
N GLN A 113 6.92 26.13 -6.54
CA GLN A 113 7.77 26.10 -5.33
C GLN A 113 7.77 24.72 -4.67
N VAL A 114 6.63 24.03 -4.65
CA VAL A 114 6.50 22.70 -4.04
C VAL A 114 7.10 21.61 -4.95
N TYR A 115 6.92 21.69 -6.28
CA TYR A 115 7.35 20.66 -7.22
C TYR A 115 8.85 20.28 -7.10
N PRO A 116 9.83 21.22 -7.03
CA PRO A 116 11.24 20.87 -6.86
C PRO A 116 11.54 20.11 -5.56
N LEU A 117 10.80 20.38 -4.47
CA LEU A 117 10.97 19.69 -3.19
C LEU A 117 10.44 18.25 -3.28
N ALA A 118 9.29 18.05 -3.90
CA ALA A 118 8.72 16.72 -4.16
C ALA A 118 9.62 15.88 -5.07
N VAL A 119 10.11 16.46 -6.17
CA VAL A 119 11.11 15.82 -7.05
C VAL A 119 12.37 15.44 -6.28
N LYS A 120 12.90 16.33 -5.42
CA LYS A 120 14.09 16.02 -4.61
C LYS A 120 13.85 14.84 -3.67
N LYS A 121 12.70 14.80 -2.96
CA LYS A 121 12.31 13.66 -2.12
C LYS A 121 12.22 12.37 -2.94
N TYR A 122 11.48 12.40 -4.03
CA TYR A 122 11.27 11.24 -4.90
C TYR A 122 12.57 10.68 -5.49
N LEU A 123 13.52 11.55 -5.87
CA LEU A 123 14.82 11.13 -6.39
C LEU A 123 15.80 10.63 -5.31
N LYS A 124 15.66 11.06 -4.05
CA LYS A 124 16.43 10.51 -2.92
C LYS A 124 16.25 8.99 -2.84
N TRP A 125 15.00 8.53 -2.93
CA TRP A 125 14.62 7.11 -2.87
C TRP A 125 15.03 6.26 -4.08
N ARG A 126 15.67 6.88 -5.08
CA ARG A 126 16.24 6.21 -6.26
C ARG A 126 17.77 6.15 -6.25
N GLN A 127 18.41 6.56 -5.16
CA GLN A 127 19.86 6.41 -5.00
C GLN A 127 20.22 4.92 -4.85
N PRO A 128 21.31 4.43 -5.47
CA PRO A 128 21.58 2.99 -5.62
C PRO A 128 22.09 2.30 -4.34
N HIS A 129 22.51 3.06 -3.33
CA HIS A 129 23.06 2.54 -2.09
C HIS A 129 22.29 3.10 -0.89
N CYS A 130 22.61 2.60 0.31
CA CYS A 130 22.15 3.20 1.55
C CYS A 130 23.33 3.62 2.45
N LYS A 131 23.04 4.42 3.47
CA LYS A 131 23.80 4.51 4.73
C LYS A 131 22.95 3.90 5.83
N HIS A 132 23.58 3.56 6.96
CA HIS A 132 22.84 3.12 8.14
C HIS A 132 23.38 3.76 9.41
N THR A 133 22.50 3.92 10.39
CA THR A 133 22.81 4.32 11.76
C THR A 133 22.20 3.27 12.69
N TRP A 134 23.01 2.70 13.58
CA TRP A 134 22.54 1.78 14.63
C TRP A 134 22.37 2.52 15.95
N ILE A 135 21.21 2.36 16.57
CA ILE A 135 20.85 3.00 17.84
C ILE A 135 20.45 1.89 18.82
N PRO A 136 21.30 1.52 19.80
CA PRO A 136 20.97 0.49 20.77
C PRO A 136 19.85 0.95 21.73
N TRP A 137 19.03 0.03 22.21
CA TRP A 137 17.98 0.36 23.18
C TRP A 137 18.56 0.68 24.56
N ASP A 138 18.33 1.90 25.02
CA ASP A 138 18.77 2.36 26.33
C ASP A 138 17.60 2.88 27.18
N CYS A 139 17.43 2.33 28.38
CA CYS A 139 16.51 2.90 29.38
C CYS A 139 17.17 3.90 30.31
N GLY A 140 18.51 3.95 30.33
CA GLY A 140 19.30 4.89 31.12
C GLY A 140 19.48 6.22 30.40
N ALA A 141 20.66 6.83 30.55
CA ALA A 141 21.09 7.96 29.73
C ALA A 141 21.54 7.50 28.33
N SER A 142 21.15 8.25 27.30
CA SER A 142 21.52 8.02 25.90
C SER A 142 22.71 8.90 25.49
N ASP A 143 23.60 8.39 24.66
CA ASP A 143 24.61 9.21 23.98
C ASP A 143 24.03 9.91 22.74
N ILE A 144 22.87 9.45 22.26
CA ILE A 144 22.24 9.87 21.00
C ILE A 144 21.08 10.83 21.28
N PHE A 145 20.18 10.47 22.21
CA PHE A 145 19.01 11.28 22.52
C PHE A 145 19.21 12.20 23.73
N THR A 146 18.79 13.45 23.56
CA THR A 146 18.64 14.40 24.66
C THR A 146 17.37 14.10 25.47
N ASP A 147 17.50 14.03 26.79
CA ASP A 147 16.43 13.66 27.74
C ASP A 147 16.34 14.71 28.86
N LEU A 148 15.28 14.65 29.67
CA LEU A 148 15.17 15.47 30.87
C LEU A 148 16.30 15.17 31.86
N HIS A 149 16.84 16.23 32.48
CA HIS A 149 17.95 16.13 33.45
C HIS A 149 17.73 15.08 34.55
N GLN A 150 16.49 14.85 34.98
CA GLN A 150 16.11 13.84 35.98
C GLN A 150 16.39 12.37 35.57
N TYR A 151 16.64 12.10 34.28
CA TYR A 151 16.97 10.77 33.76
C TYR A 151 18.43 10.64 33.29
N ALA A 152 19.15 11.77 33.15
CA ALA A 152 20.53 11.83 32.65
C ALA A 152 21.57 11.12 33.54
N HIS A 153 21.19 10.68 34.74
CA HIS A 153 22.07 10.04 35.72
C HIS A 153 21.82 8.53 35.88
N ASN A 154 20.91 7.94 35.08
CA ASN A 154 20.64 6.50 35.13
C ASN A 154 21.70 5.71 34.37
N GLU A 155 22.24 4.66 35.00
CA GLU A 155 23.21 3.75 34.39
C GLU A 155 22.67 3.11 33.09
N LYS A 156 23.59 2.82 32.16
CA LYS A 156 23.28 2.11 30.91
C LYS A 156 22.96 0.65 31.19
N ALA A 157 21.69 0.38 31.51
CA ALA A 157 21.15 -0.97 31.55
C ALA A 157 20.66 -1.36 30.13
N PRO A 158 21.15 -2.45 29.53
CA PRO A 158 20.53 -3.04 28.34
C PRO A 158 19.14 -3.56 28.71
N VAL A 159 18.15 -3.41 27.82
CA VAL A 159 16.76 -3.76 28.12
C VAL A 159 16.14 -4.65 27.06
N GLU A 160 15.53 -5.74 27.52
CA GLU A 160 14.64 -6.60 26.73
C GLU A 160 13.35 -5.83 26.42
N VAL A 161 13.25 -5.28 25.21
CA VAL A 161 12.11 -4.44 24.77
C VAL A 161 10.89 -5.30 24.42
N LEU A 162 9.71 -4.90 24.90
CA LEU A 162 8.44 -5.51 24.48
C LEU A 162 8.24 -5.23 23.00
N SER A 163 7.96 -6.26 22.22
CA SER A 163 7.96 -6.21 20.74
C SER A 163 6.70 -5.53 20.17
N THR A 164 6.48 -4.29 20.57
CA THR A 164 5.44 -3.34 20.13
C THR A 164 6.12 -2.01 19.83
N PHE A 165 6.30 -1.73 18.54
CA PHE A 165 6.81 -0.45 18.05
C PHE A 165 5.72 0.23 17.23
N LEU A 166 5.60 1.55 17.36
CA LEU A 166 4.82 2.37 16.43
C LEU A 166 5.66 3.55 15.96
N TYR A 167 5.54 3.87 14.68
CA TYR A 167 6.24 4.97 14.04
C TYR A 167 5.27 5.93 13.35
N ASN A 168 5.50 7.23 13.49
CA ASN A 168 4.81 8.26 12.72
C ASN A 168 5.66 9.53 12.66
N LYS A 169 6.05 9.96 11.44
CA LYS A 169 6.65 11.27 11.13
C LYS A 169 7.73 11.70 12.14
N ASP A 170 8.93 11.15 11.99
CA ASP A 170 10.09 11.28 12.87
C ASP A 170 9.98 10.57 14.24
N LYS A 171 8.78 10.23 14.74
CA LYS A 171 8.60 9.71 16.12
C LYS A 171 8.46 8.19 16.18
N LEU A 172 9.32 7.55 16.97
CA LEU A 172 9.29 6.12 17.27
C LEU A 172 8.91 5.90 18.74
N ALA A 173 7.72 5.33 18.97
CA ALA A 173 7.29 4.90 20.29
C ALA A 173 7.61 3.42 20.53
N TRP A 174 8.23 3.12 21.67
CA TRP A 174 8.64 1.79 22.09
C TRP A 174 8.40 1.56 23.59
N GLN A 175 8.27 0.28 23.99
CA GLN A 175 7.96 -0.09 25.38
C GLN A 175 9.03 -1.01 25.98
N PRO A 176 9.92 -0.51 26.85
CA PRO A 176 10.75 -1.40 27.66
C PRO A 176 9.93 -2.24 28.65
N ARG A 177 8.78 -1.71 29.10
CA ARG A 177 7.88 -2.36 30.05
C ARG A 177 6.44 -1.86 29.86
N TYR A 178 5.47 -2.59 30.42
CA TYR A 178 4.06 -2.21 30.32
C TYR A 178 3.67 -0.97 31.17
N ASP A 179 4.53 -0.54 32.10
CA ASP A 179 4.34 0.65 32.94
C ASP A 179 5.09 1.89 32.42
N ARG A 180 5.92 1.75 31.37
CA ARG A 180 6.81 2.81 30.89
C ARG A 180 6.92 2.79 29.37
N ILE A 181 6.57 3.92 28.76
CA ILE A 181 6.61 4.13 27.31
C ILE A 181 7.66 5.20 27.03
N ILE A 182 8.43 5.00 25.97
CA ILE A 182 9.44 5.94 25.48
C ILE A 182 9.03 6.35 24.06
N VAL A 183 9.11 7.64 23.76
CA VAL A 183 8.88 8.21 22.44
C VAL A 183 10.14 8.96 22.06
N ASP A 184 10.86 8.43 21.08
CA ASP A 184 12.10 9.00 20.56
C ASP A 184 11.82 9.71 19.25
N ASP A 185 12.25 10.96 19.15
CA ASP A 185 12.18 11.75 17.92
C ASP A 185 13.52 11.60 17.18
N LEU A 186 13.48 10.81 16.10
CA LEU A 186 14.65 10.36 15.36
C LEU A 186 15.33 11.48 14.56
N ARG A 187 14.65 12.62 14.34
CA ARG A 187 15.18 13.75 13.57
C ARG A 187 15.72 14.88 14.45
N THR A 188 15.11 15.13 15.60
CA THR A 188 15.60 16.12 16.59
C THR A 188 16.50 15.51 17.66
N HIS A 189 16.60 14.18 17.71
CA HIS A 189 17.31 13.44 18.75
C HIS A 189 16.83 13.82 20.16
N THR A 190 15.50 13.90 20.35
CA THR A 190 14.89 14.16 21.66
C THR A 190 14.13 12.92 22.16
N ARG A 191 14.26 12.61 23.45
CA ARG A 191 13.56 11.51 24.12
C ARG A 191 12.49 12.04 25.05
N GLN A 192 11.30 11.45 24.97
CA GLN A 192 10.20 11.71 25.89
C GLN A 192 9.78 10.42 26.59
N ARG A 193 9.47 10.51 27.88
CA ARG A 193 9.10 9.36 28.71
C ARG A 193 7.72 9.55 29.33
N PHE A 194 6.90 8.52 29.19
CA PHE A 194 5.51 8.50 29.64
C PHE A 194 5.31 7.33 30.61
N VAL A 195 4.76 7.64 31.78
CA VAL A 195 4.31 6.67 32.78
C VAL A 195 2.80 6.87 32.92
N PRO A 196 1.95 5.89 32.56
CA PRO A 196 0.51 6.06 32.62
C PRO A 196 0.03 6.30 34.07
N PRO A 197 -0.94 7.21 34.30
CA PRO A 197 -1.41 7.53 35.65
C PRO A 197 -1.96 6.28 36.36
N GLY A 198 -1.41 5.95 37.52
CA GLY A 198 -1.79 4.74 38.27
C GLY A 198 -0.90 3.51 38.01
N SER A 199 -0.13 3.43 36.92
CA SER A 199 0.77 2.28 36.69
C SER A 199 1.73 2.02 37.86
N ALA A 200 2.23 3.07 38.50
CA ALA A 200 3.10 2.98 39.68
C ALA A 200 2.37 2.64 41.01
N MET A 201 1.04 2.81 41.10
CA MET A 201 0.26 2.61 42.33
C MET A 201 -0.64 1.37 42.31
N THR A 202 -1.27 1.08 41.17
CA THR A 202 -2.22 -0.03 40.98
C THR A 202 -1.63 -1.17 40.14
N GLY A 203 -0.41 -1.02 39.64
CA GLY A 203 0.21 -1.99 38.72
C GLY A 203 -0.44 -2.02 37.33
N ALA A 204 -1.19 -0.98 36.95
CA ALA A 204 -1.85 -0.89 35.64
C ALA A 204 -0.85 -1.05 34.49
N ARG A 205 -1.08 -2.06 33.64
CA ARG A 205 -0.24 -2.41 32.49
C ARG A 205 -0.86 -1.83 31.22
N CYS A 206 -0.07 -1.14 30.42
CA CYS A 206 -0.50 -0.52 29.17
C CYS A 206 0.30 -1.02 27.96
N GLN A 207 -0.34 -1.04 26.79
CA GLN A 207 0.27 -1.28 25.49
C GLN A 207 0.05 -0.07 24.57
N ILE A 208 1.03 0.29 23.74
CA ILE A 208 0.82 1.34 22.72
C ILE A 208 -0.21 0.86 21.69
N ALA A 209 -1.20 1.71 21.39
CA ALA A 209 -2.25 1.49 20.41
C ALA A 209 -2.13 2.41 19.17
N ALA A 210 -1.76 3.69 19.35
CA ALA A 210 -1.56 4.63 18.24
C ALA A 210 -0.59 5.77 18.63
N LEU A 211 0.02 6.41 17.62
CA LEU A 211 0.98 7.52 17.78
C LEU A 211 0.85 8.53 16.61
N ASN A 212 0.88 9.82 16.92
CA ASN A 212 1.24 10.87 15.96
C ASN A 212 2.20 11.91 16.57
N ASP A 213 2.32 13.07 15.93
CA ASP A 213 3.17 14.17 16.35
C ASP A 213 2.71 14.87 17.65
N GLN A 214 1.43 14.73 18.04
CA GLN A 214 0.80 15.43 19.17
C GLN A 214 0.30 14.50 20.29
N LEU A 215 -0.08 13.26 19.97
CA LEU A 215 -0.82 12.35 20.84
C LEU A 215 -0.21 10.93 20.86
N LEU A 216 -0.20 10.34 22.05
CA LEU A 216 0.14 8.93 22.30
C LEU A 216 -1.10 8.23 22.87
N VAL A 217 -1.56 7.17 22.21
CA VAL A 217 -2.74 6.39 22.59
C VAL A 217 -2.29 5.03 23.11
N LEU A 218 -2.76 4.65 24.30
CA LEU A 218 -2.44 3.41 24.98
C LEU A 218 -3.72 2.64 25.33
N LEU A 219 -3.68 1.32 25.19
CA LEU A 219 -4.66 0.39 25.75
C LEU A 219 -4.21 -0.05 27.15
N GLU A 220 -5.05 0.09 28.16
CA GLU A 220 -4.82 -0.48 29.49
C GLU A 220 -5.38 -1.91 29.58
N PHE A 221 -4.53 -2.85 29.98
CA PHE A 221 -4.87 -4.24 30.20
C PHE A 221 -5.67 -4.43 31.49
N THR A 222 -6.94 -4.03 31.42
CA THR A 222 -7.99 -4.53 32.31
C THR A 222 -8.43 -5.91 31.81
N GLY A 223 -9.11 -6.71 32.65
CA GLY A 223 -9.68 -8.01 32.21
C GLY A 223 -10.74 -7.90 31.09
N THR A 224 -11.05 -6.69 30.64
CA THR A 224 -12.01 -6.35 29.59
C THR A 224 -11.38 -5.67 28.37
N ASP A 225 -10.13 -5.19 28.45
CA ASP A 225 -9.44 -4.41 27.40
C ASP A 225 -10.29 -3.23 26.83
N ARG A 226 -11.03 -2.52 27.70
CA ARG A 226 -11.93 -1.40 27.34
C ARG A 226 -11.40 -0.01 27.68
N THR A 227 -10.32 0.09 28.44
CA THR A 227 -9.84 1.37 28.96
C THR A 227 -8.70 1.90 28.08
N VAL A 228 -8.89 3.06 27.48
CA VAL A 228 -7.90 3.72 26.61
C VAL A 228 -7.40 4.98 27.30
N ARG A 229 -6.08 5.21 27.25
CA ARG A 229 -5.41 6.39 27.80
C ARG A 229 -4.75 7.16 26.68
N ILE A 230 -4.98 8.45 26.65
CA ILE A 230 -4.46 9.35 25.62
C ILE A 230 -3.61 10.40 26.33
N ALA A 231 -2.32 10.45 26.01
CA ALA A 231 -1.40 11.48 26.46
C ALA A 231 -1.18 12.52 25.36
N ASN A 232 -1.15 13.80 25.71
CA ASN A 232 -0.62 14.83 24.84
C ASN A 232 0.91 14.88 24.99
N LEU A 233 1.65 14.78 23.89
CA LEU A 233 3.12 14.73 23.91
C LEU A 233 3.75 16.04 24.40
N ALA A 234 3.13 17.19 24.09
CA ALA A 234 3.63 18.51 24.45
C ALA A 234 3.27 18.90 25.90
N THR A 235 1.99 18.79 26.29
CA THR A 235 1.54 19.19 27.64
C THR A 235 1.72 18.11 28.70
N ARG A 236 1.92 16.85 28.28
CA ARG A 236 1.97 15.65 29.15
C ARG A 236 0.72 15.41 29.99
N GLU A 237 -0.37 16.07 29.64
CA GLU A 237 -1.69 15.81 30.21
C GLU A 237 -2.23 14.46 29.71
N TRP A 238 -3.05 13.83 30.55
CA TRP A 238 -3.66 12.54 30.28
C TRP A 238 -5.18 12.63 30.27
N LYS A 239 -5.80 11.90 29.36
CA LYS A 239 -7.25 11.63 29.35
C LYS A 239 -7.48 10.12 29.31
N THR A 240 -8.52 9.67 30.01
CA THR A 240 -8.93 8.26 30.04
C THR A 240 -10.32 8.15 29.44
N LEU A 241 -10.51 7.17 28.56
CA LEU A 241 -11.77 6.83 27.92
C LEU A 241 -12.10 5.37 28.26
N THR A 242 -13.38 5.09 28.53
CA THR A 242 -13.88 3.71 28.69
C THR A 242 -14.77 3.40 27.48
N LEU A 243 -14.42 2.36 26.75
CA LEU A 243 -15.12 1.93 25.54
C LEU A 243 -16.30 1.01 25.86
N PRO A 244 -17.33 0.98 24.99
CA PRO A 244 -18.48 0.08 25.14
C PRO A 244 -18.09 -1.41 25.00
N ALA A 245 -17.10 -1.71 24.16
CA ALA A 245 -16.55 -3.04 23.91
C ALA A 245 -15.01 -2.98 23.81
N ARG A 246 -14.33 -4.13 23.71
CA ARG A 246 -12.86 -4.17 23.67
C ARG A 246 -12.32 -3.38 22.47
N LEU A 247 -11.18 -2.72 22.65
CA LEU A 247 -10.45 -2.06 21.55
C LEU A 247 -9.86 -3.12 20.60
N GLU A 248 -10.15 -2.99 19.31
CA GLU A 248 -9.53 -3.79 18.25
C GLU A 248 -8.43 -2.99 17.54
N HIS A 249 -8.74 -1.75 17.14
CA HIS A 249 -7.79 -0.86 16.46
C HIS A 249 -7.94 0.60 16.94
N ALA A 250 -6.85 1.35 16.87
CA ALA A 250 -6.81 2.78 17.16
C ALA A 250 -6.03 3.48 16.03
N TYR A 251 -6.53 4.63 15.60
CA TYR A 251 -5.94 5.49 14.58
C TYR A 251 -5.88 6.91 15.14
N VAL A 252 -4.84 7.67 14.78
CA VAL A 252 -4.68 9.05 15.23
C VAL A 252 -3.98 9.88 14.16
N ASP A 253 -4.54 11.03 13.81
CA ASP A 253 -3.88 12.09 13.07
C ASP A 253 -4.40 13.45 13.57
N CYS A 254 -3.62 14.51 13.38
CA CYS A 254 -3.86 15.83 13.99
C CYS A 254 -4.27 15.75 15.48
N ARG A 255 -5.51 16.12 15.82
CA ARG A 255 -6.04 16.10 17.20
C ARG A 255 -7.10 15.04 17.43
N THR A 256 -7.43 14.24 16.43
CA THR A 256 -8.54 13.27 16.47
C THR A 256 -8.01 11.84 16.56
N VAL A 257 -8.52 11.11 17.53
CA VAL A 257 -8.29 9.67 17.75
C VAL A 257 -9.56 8.92 17.35
N SER A 258 -9.43 7.98 16.43
CA SER A 258 -10.50 7.06 16.03
C SER A 258 -10.26 5.70 16.66
N LEU A 259 -11.19 5.27 17.53
CA LEU A 259 -11.12 4.01 18.27
C LEU A 259 -12.16 3.05 17.69
N VAL A 260 -11.70 1.91 17.18
CA VAL A 260 -12.56 0.85 16.63
C VAL A 260 -12.62 -0.31 17.61
N THR A 261 -13.84 -0.75 17.93
CA THR A 261 -14.08 -1.86 18.86
C THR A 261 -14.23 -3.21 18.15
N GLU A 262 -14.09 -4.31 18.90
CA GLU A 262 -14.27 -5.68 18.39
C GLU A 262 -15.64 -5.94 17.74
N ILE A 263 -16.66 -5.17 18.12
CA ILE A 263 -18.03 -5.22 17.58
C ILE A 263 -18.26 -4.23 16.42
N GLY A 264 -17.18 -3.63 15.88
CA GLY A 264 -17.22 -2.77 14.70
C GLY A 264 -17.70 -1.33 14.92
N GLN A 265 -17.94 -0.88 16.16
CA GLN A 265 -18.27 0.51 16.45
C GLN A 265 -17.03 1.40 16.32
N ILE A 266 -17.20 2.60 15.75
CA ILE A 266 -16.17 3.63 15.64
C ILE A 266 -16.51 4.80 16.58
N LEU A 267 -15.58 5.13 17.48
CA LEU A 267 -15.66 6.29 18.37
C LEU A 267 -14.57 7.30 17.98
N LEU A 268 -14.98 8.54 17.73
CA LEU A 268 -14.11 9.68 17.49
C LEU A 268 -13.93 10.48 18.77
N PHE A 269 -12.68 10.68 19.19
CA PHE A 269 -12.33 11.57 20.28
C PHE A 269 -11.42 12.69 19.73
N THR A 270 -11.81 13.95 19.91
CA THR A 270 -10.97 15.10 19.54
C THR A 270 -10.36 15.73 20.79
N TRP A 271 -9.04 16.00 20.79
CA TRP A 271 -8.35 16.55 21.95
C TRP A 271 -8.83 17.98 22.27
N GLY A 272 -9.64 18.09 23.33
CA GLY A 272 -10.27 19.35 23.75
C GLY A 272 -11.69 19.53 23.23
N GLY A 273 -12.16 18.64 22.35
CA GLY A 273 -13.54 18.53 21.91
C GLY A 273 -14.34 17.47 22.66
N LYS A 274 -15.37 16.95 21.99
CA LYS A 274 -16.24 15.87 22.48
C LYS A 274 -15.77 14.50 21.98
N THR A 275 -16.27 13.45 22.60
CA THR A 275 -16.27 12.10 22.01
C THR A 275 -17.62 11.88 21.31
N VAL A 276 -17.58 11.39 20.07
CA VAL A 276 -18.76 11.10 19.23
C VAL A 276 -18.65 9.66 18.75
N GLN A 277 -19.73 8.88 18.84
CA GLN A 277 -19.83 7.58 18.19
C GLN A 277 -20.46 7.77 16.81
N LEU A 278 -19.89 7.16 15.77
CA LEU A 278 -20.50 7.18 14.43
C LEU A 278 -21.74 6.30 14.39
N ASP A 279 -22.79 6.77 13.71
CA ASP A 279 -23.89 5.92 13.29
C ASP A 279 -23.49 5.16 12.02
N LEU A 280 -23.47 3.83 12.11
CA LEU A 280 -23.16 2.92 11.01
C LEU A 280 -24.41 2.16 10.53
N SER A 281 -25.58 2.42 11.13
CA SER A 281 -26.81 1.63 10.91
C SER A 281 -27.37 1.73 9.48
N GLN A 282 -27.12 2.85 8.79
CA GLN A 282 -27.60 3.13 7.44
C GLN A 282 -26.58 2.79 6.34
N ILE A 283 -25.47 2.11 6.67
CA ILE A 283 -24.33 1.94 5.76
C ILE A 283 -24.34 0.55 5.11
N GLU A 284 -24.87 0.50 3.88
CA GLU A 284 -24.78 -0.67 3.01
C GLU A 284 -23.43 -0.72 2.28
N TYR A 285 -22.37 -1.10 2.99
CA TYR A 285 -21.00 -1.17 2.44
C TYR A 285 -20.74 -2.41 1.55
N ARG A 286 -21.67 -3.37 1.49
CA ARG A 286 -21.46 -4.67 0.83
C ARG A 286 -22.67 -5.09 -0.03
N PRO A 287 -22.49 -5.59 -1.26
CA PRO A 287 -23.57 -6.18 -2.05
C PRO A 287 -24.15 -7.45 -1.40
N THR A 288 -25.43 -7.72 -1.66
CA THR A 288 -26.06 -9.02 -1.36
C THR A 288 -25.24 -10.17 -1.98
N GLY A 289 -24.99 -11.24 -1.20
CA GLY A 289 -24.16 -12.38 -1.61
C GLY A 289 -22.68 -12.25 -1.23
N SER A 290 -22.19 -11.06 -0.86
CA SER A 290 -20.79 -10.86 -0.50
C SER A 290 -20.46 -11.11 0.98
N ASP A 291 -19.30 -11.74 1.20
CA ASP A 291 -18.81 -12.12 2.52
C ASP A 291 -17.90 -11.05 3.12
N SER A 292 -18.11 -10.74 4.41
CA SER A 292 -17.27 -9.80 5.15
C SER A 292 -15.89 -10.39 5.42
N MET A 293 -14.84 -9.70 4.98
CA MET A 293 -13.46 -10.10 5.28
C MET A 293 -13.02 -9.50 6.61
N PHE A 294 -11.94 -10.05 7.18
CA PHE A 294 -11.31 -9.57 8.43
C PHE A 294 -12.29 -9.35 9.60
N GLY A 295 -13.34 -10.19 9.69
CA GLY A 295 -14.36 -10.12 10.75
C GLY A 295 -15.44 -9.06 10.53
N GLY A 296 -15.40 -8.31 9.42
CA GLY A 296 -16.33 -7.20 9.16
C GLY A 296 -16.03 -5.92 9.95
N VAL A 297 -14.97 -5.90 10.75
CA VAL A 297 -14.55 -4.72 11.53
C VAL A 297 -13.97 -3.66 10.58
N PRO A 298 -14.42 -2.40 10.63
CA PRO A 298 -13.88 -1.34 9.81
C PRO A 298 -12.45 -0.94 10.21
N LYS A 299 -11.74 -0.32 9.27
CA LYS A 299 -10.54 0.48 9.55
C LYS A 299 -10.83 1.95 9.27
N VAL A 300 -10.01 2.85 9.82
CA VAL A 300 -10.24 4.30 9.70
C VAL A 300 -9.01 4.98 9.09
N LEU A 301 -9.26 5.84 8.11
CA LEU A 301 -8.29 6.78 7.54
C LEU A 301 -8.66 8.17 8.08
N PRO A 302 -7.89 8.74 9.02
CA PRO A 302 -8.10 10.12 9.45
C PRO A 302 -7.66 11.10 8.35
N HIS A 303 -8.35 12.24 8.23
CA HIS A 303 -7.97 13.28 7.27
C HIS A 303 -6.83 14.15 7.86
N PRO A 304 -5.69 14.33 7.16
CA PRO A 304 -4.47 14.92 7.74
C PRO A 304 -4.52 16.44 7.91
N THR A 305 -5.63 17.09 7.54
CA THR A 305 -5.81 18.55 7.67
C THR A 305 -7.21 18.97 8.18
N GLN A 306 -8.10 18.02 8.49
CA GLN A 306 -9.48 18.30 8.94
C GLN A 306 -9.85 17.36 10.10
N ASP A 307 -9.88 17.90 11.33
CA ASP A 307 -10.10 17.12 12.55
C ASP A 307 -11.48 16.43 12.61
N ASN A 308 -12.46 16.88 11.82
CA ASN A 308 -13.85 16.41 11.80
C ASN A 308 -14.17 15.43 10.65
N VAL A 309 -13.24 15.23 9.71
CA VAL A 309 -13.42 14.34 8.55
C VAL A 309 -12.61 13.06 8.73
N ILE A 310 -13.28 11.92 8.55
CA ILE A 310 -12.63 10.60 8.50
C ILE A 310 -13.24 9.72 7.40
N PHE A 311 -12.52 8.67 7.03
CA PHE A 311 -13.01 7.66 6.11
C PHE A 311 -12.99 6.30 6.80
N ALA A 312 -14.14 5.63 6.88
CA ALA A 312 -14.20 4.23 7.32
C ALA A 312 -14.07 3.30 6.10
N VAL A 313 -13.35 2.21 6.27
CA VAL A 313 -13.04 1.26 5.21
C VAL A 313 -13.44 -0.15 5.64
N TRP A 314 -14.13 -0.87 4.77
CA TRP A 314 -14.46 -2.29 4.93
C TRP A 314 -13.91 -3.08 3.75
N ALA A 315 -13.46 -4.31 4.02
CA ALA A 315 -13.06 -5.27 2.99
C ALA A 315 -14.08 -6.42 2.91
N PHE A 316 -14.46 -6.81 1.69
CA PHE A 316 -15.39 -7.91 1.44
C PHE A 316 -14.97 -8.73 0.20
N SER A 317 -15.32 -10.01 0.19
CA SER A 317 -15.07 -10.94 -0.92
C SER A 317 -16.32 -11.15 -1.76
N HIS A 318 -16.11 -11.35 -3.06
CA HIS A 318 -17.17 -11.61 -4.03
C HIS A 318 -17.47 -13.09 -4.21
N GLU A 319 -18.65 -13.40 -4.74
CA GLU A 319 -19.07 -14.78 -5.03
C GLU A 319 -18.20 -15.44 -6.12
N TYR A 320 -18.26 -16.77 -6.17
CA TYR A 320 -17.65 -17.55 -7.25
C TYR A 320 -18.21 -17.13 -8.63
N ARG A 321 -17.35 -17.07 -9.66
CA ARG A 321 -17.59 -16.53 -11.02
C ARG A 321 -17.58 -15.00 -11.15
N GLU A 322 -17.43 -14.23 -10.07
CA GLU A 322 -17.27 -12.79 -10.20
C GLU A 322 -15.94 -12.40 -10.90
N LYS A 323 -15.98 -11.30 -11.66
CA LYS A 323 -14.80 -10.66 -12.28
C LYS A 323 -13.91 -9.94 -11.26
N ARG A 324 -14.27 -10.00 -9.98
CA ARG A 324 -13.64 -9.34 -8.83
C ARG A 324 -13.36 -10.42 -7.78
N LEU A 325 -12.25 -10.33 -7.08
CA LEU A 325 -11.95 -11.23 -5.96
C LEU A 325 -12.44 -10.62 -4.65
N CYS A 326 -11.92 -9.43 -4.35
CA CYS A 326 -12.20 -8.67 -3.14
C CYS A 326 -12.46 -7.21 -3.50
N SER A 327 -13.10 -6.48 -2.61
CA SER A 327 -13.28 -5.04 -2.73
C SER A 327 -13.11 -4.32 -1.39
N PHE A 328 -12.74 -3.06 -1.49
CA PHE A 328 -12.66 -2.11 -0.38
C PHE A 328 -13.73 -1.05 -0.58
N ALA A 329 -14.75 -1.04 0.28
CA ALA A 329 -15.69 0.06 0.39
C ALA A 329 -15.10 1.13 1.31
N VAL A 330 -15.15 2.39 0.88
CA VAL A 330 -14.70 3.56 1.62
C VAL A 330 -15.89 4.50 1.79
N VAL A 331 -16.20 4.87 3.02
CA VAL A 331 -17.30 5.81 3.37
C VAL A 331 -16.71 7.01 4.09
N LYS A 332 -16.94 8.20 3.55
CA LYS A 332 -16.55 9.47 4.16
C LYS A 332 -17.58 9.90 5.19
N PHE A 333 -17.10 10.31 6.36
CA PHE A 333 -17.87 10.99 7.37
C PHE A 333 -17.39 12.43 7.52
N ASP A 334 -18.34 13.35 7.65
CA ASP A 334 -18.11 14.77 7.95
C ASP A 334 -19.01 15.13 9.14
N ASP A 335 -18.45 15.74 10.19
CA ASP A 335 -19.10 15.94 11.49
C ASP A 335 -19.82 14.69 12.06
N GLY A 336 -19.29 13.51 11.75
CA GLY A 336 -19.83 12.22 12.18
C GLY A 336 -21.01 11.66 11.37
N GLN A 337 -21.43 12.34 10.30
CA GLN A 337 -22.47 11.86 9.37
C GLN A 337 -21.84 11.30 8.09
N ALA A 338 -22.36 10.17 7.59
CA ALA A 338 -21.90 9.61 6.31
C ALA A 338 -22.39 10.48 5.14
N VAL A 339 -21.47 11.07 4.38
CA VAL A 339 -21.75 12.02 3.30
C VAL A 339 -21.49 11.48 1.90
N TRP A 340 -20.63 10.47 1.77
CA TRP A 340 -20.20 9.92 0.49
C TRP A 340 -19.65 8.50 0.66
N GLN A 341 -19.79 7.67 -0.38
CA GLN A 341 -19.21 6.33 -0.42
C GLN A 341 -18.71 5.96 -1.81
N THR A 342 -17.71 5.08 -1.86
CA THR A 342 -17.11 4.56 -3.08
C THR A 342 -16.51 3.17 -2.84
N THR A 343 -16.24 2.41 -3.90
CA THR A 343 -15.69 1.05 -3.80
C THR A 343 -14.67 0.78 -4.90
N GLN A 344 -13.50 0.22 -4.52
CA GLN A 344 -12.49 -0.28 -5.46
C GLN A 344 -12.32 -1.78 -5.32
N SER A 345 -12.16 -2.48 -6.43
CA SER A 345 -12.07 -3.94 -6.49
C SER A 345 -10.69 -4.41 -6.93
N ILE A 346 -10.22 -5.52 -6.36
CA ILE A 346 -9.14 -6.32 -6.92
C ILE A 346 -9.74 -7.19 -8.04
N PRO A 347 -9.25 -7.06 -9.29
CA PRO A 347 -9.77 -7.85 -10.41
C PRO A 347 -9.42 -9.33 -10.27
N ASN A 348 -10.31 -10.20 -10.74
CA ASN A 348 -10.05 -11.62 -10.86
C ASN A 348 -9.17 -11.87 -12.11
N PRO A 349 -7.91 -12.35 -11.96
CA PRO A 349 -7.05 -12.63 -13.10
C PRO A 349 -7.42 -13.94 -13.80
N LEU A 350 -8.16 -14.83 -13.12
CA LEU A 350 -8.63 -16.09 -13.67
C LEU A 350 -10.01 -15.83 -14.30
N GLN A 351 -10.09 -15.99 -15.62
CA GLN A 351 -11.31 -15.78 -16.39
C GLN A 351 -11.48 -16.87 -17.45
N ASN A 352 -12.74 -17.20 -17.77
CA ASN A 352 -13.13 -18.10 -18.87
C ASN A 352 -12.44 -19.49 -18.81
N PRO A 353 -12.80 -20.36 -17.84
CA PRO A 353 -12.23 -21.69 -17.74
C PRO A 353 -12.48 -22.50 -19.01
N ARG A 354 -11.48 -23.29 -19.40
CA ARG A 354 -11.66 -24.35 -20.40
C ARG A 354 -11.99 -25.66 -19.70
N ARG A 355 -12.65 -26.57 -20.42
CA ARG A 355 -12.85 -27.95 -19.95
C ARG A 355 -11.51 -28.57 -19.55
N HIS A 356 -11.50 -29.29 -18.43
CA HIS A 356 -10.33 -29.90 -17.80
C HIS A 356 -9.24 -28.92 -17.32
N CYS A 357 -9.58 -27.65 -17.06
CA CYS A 357 -8.74 -26.78 -16.23
C CYS A 357 -9.02 -27.05 -14.75
N GLU A 358 -7.96 -27.27 -13.96
CA GLU A 358 -8.02 -27.45 -12.51
C GLU A 358 -6.85 -26.70 -11.85
N GLU A 359 -6.73 -25.40 -12.11
CA GLU A 359 -5.66 -24.59 -11.51
C GLU A 359 -6.08 -24.05 -10.13
N VAL A 360 -5.16 -24.13 -9.16
CA VAL A 360 -5.33 -23.58 -7.81
C VAL A 360 -4.20 -22.60 -7.51
N LEU A 361 -4.57 -21.34 -7.29
CA LEU A 361 -3.68 -20.26 -6.88
C LEU A 361 -4.04 -19.78 -5.48
N TRP A 362 -3.10 -19.11 -4.83
CA TRP A 362 -3.31 -18.49 -3.52
C TRP A 362 -3.22 -16.98 -3.63
N LEU A 363 -4.24 -16.29 -3.13
CA LEU A 363 -4.21 -14.86 -2.84
C LEU A 363 -3.79 -14.70 -1.37
N ALA A 364 -2.58 -14.20 -1.14
CA ALA A 364 -2.24 -13.57 0.12
C ALA A 364 -2.80 -12.14 0.08
N LEU A 365 -3.72 -11.78 0.97
CA LEU A 365 -4.29 -10.43 1.06
C LEU A 365 -4.20 -9.92 2.49
N SER A 366 -3.52 -8.78 2.67
CA SER A 366 -3.54 -8.01 3.91
C SER A 366 -4.52 -6.84 3.82
N PHE A 367 -5.18 -6.53 4.95
CA PHE A 367 -5.97 -5.32 5.11
C PHE A 367 -5.24 -4.38 6.07
N THR A 368 -4.47 -3.44 5.52
CA THR A 368 -3.51 -2.61 6.27
C THR A 368 -4.17 -1.33 6.77
N CYS A 369 -4.68 -0.49 5.87
CA CYS A 369 -5.07 0.90 6.13
C CYS A 369 -3.96 1.71 6.83
N ARG A 370 -2.70 1.45 6.44
CA ARG A 370 -1.53 2.20 6.93
C ARG A 370 -1.30 3.43 6.05
N LYS A 371 -0.86 4.54 6.65
CA LYS A 371 -0.43 5.75 5.95
C LYS A 371 0.75 5.43 5.02
N SER A 372 0.71 5.94 3.79
CA SER A 372 1.64 5.61 2.70
C SER A 372 2.41 6.83 2.19
N ASP A 373 1.96 8.04 2.50
CA ASP A 373 2.75 9.26 2.31
C ASP A 373 2.34 10.32 3.34
N ASN A 374 3.00 11.47 3.29
CA ASN A 374 2.63 12.65 4.08
C ASN A 374 1.50 13.48 3.44
N ASP A 375 1.00 13.08 2.27
CA ASP A 375 0.07 13.81 1.40
C ASP A 375 -1.31 13.13 1.29
N GLY A 376 -1.65 12.32 2.29
CA GLY A 376 -2.98 11.75 2.49
C GLY A 376 -3.24 10.41 1.82
N THR A 377 -2.25 9.75 1.20
CA THR A 377 -2.41 8.40 0.66
C THR A 377 -2.28 7.36 1.76
N PHE A 378 -3.21 6.40 1.78
CA PHE A 378 -3.19 5.22 2.63
C PHE A 378 -3.16 3.96 1.76
N SER A 379 -2.35 2.99 2.16
CA SER A 379 -2.43 1.61 1.66
C SER A 379 -3.63 0.95 2.31
N LEU A 380 -4.68 0.64 1.55
CA LEU A 380 -5.85 -0.08 2.06
C LEU A 380 -5.53 -1.57 2.23
N GLY A 381 -4.94 -2.17 1.21
CA GLY A 381 -4.52 -3.57 1.25
C GLY A 381 -3.38 -3.87 0.28
N LEU A 382 -2.42 -4.66 0.78
CA LEU A 382 -1.35 -5.24 -0.01
C LEU A 382 -1.69 -6.70 -0.29
N TYR A 383 -1.45 -7.16 -1.51
CA TYR A 383 -1.74 -8.53 -1.88
C TYR A 383 -0.69 -9.12 -2.81
N ARG A 384 -0.62 -10.44 -2.84
CA ARG A 384 0.20 -11.21 -3.77
C ARG A 384 -0.59 -12.42 -4.26
N ILE A 385 -0.43 -12.73 -5.53
CA ILE A 385 -0.98 -13.95 -6.13
C ILE A 385 0.21 -14.88 -6.43
N GLN A 386 0.18 -16.08 -5.86
CA GLN A 386 1.26 -17.05 -5.94
C GLN A 386 0.70 -18.47 -6.21
N GLY A 387 1.47 -19.31 -6.89
CA GLY A 387 1.11 -20.71 -7.11
C GLY A 387 1.27 -21.55 -5.83
N ALA A 388 0.56 -22.69 -5.77
CA ALA A 388 0.67 -23.61 -4.63
C ALA A 388 2.06 -24.27 -4.48
N GLU A 389 2.74 -24.54 -5.59
CA GLU A 389 4.03 -25.25 -5.61
C GLU A 389 5.19 -24.42 -6.20
N LYS A 390 4.88 -23.35 -6.93
CA LYS A 390 5.86 -22.50 -7.61
C LYS A 390 5.61 -21.04 -7.27
N ALA A 391 6.66 -20.35 -6.87
CA ALA A 391 6.58 -18.95 -6.45
C ALA A 391 6.57 -17.95 -7.63
N LYS A 392 6.55 -18.45 -8.87
CA LYS A 392 6.38 -17.66 -10.11
C LYS A 392 4.95 -17.80 -10.62
N LEU A 393 4.27 -16.68 -10.83
CA LEU A 393 2.89 -16.61 -11.32
C LEU A 393 2.83 -16.80 -12.85
N GLU A 394 2.65 -18.04 -13.28
CA GLU A 394 2.20 -18.39 -14.64
C GLU A 394 0.72 -18.79 -14.52
N LEU A 395 -0.17 -18.17 -15.30
CA LEU A 395 -1.61 -18.48 -15.27
C LEU A 395 -1.92 -19.62 -16.26
N CYS A 396 -3.06 -20.29 -16.10
CA CYS A 396 -3.45 -21.38 -17.00
C CYS A 396 -3.34 -21.01 -18.49
N PRO A 397 -3.07 -21.98 -19.38
CA PRO A 397 -3.09 -21.75 -20.84
C PRO A 397 -4.41 -21.20 -21.39
N CYS A 398 -5.49 -21.29 -20.59
CA CYS A 398 -6.81 -20.75 -20.84
C CYS A 398 -6.98 -19.24 -20.55
N CYS A 399 -6.15 -18.65 -19.68
CA CYS A 399 -6.29 -17.25 -19.27
C CYS A 399 -5.60 -16.30 -20.26
N GLU A 400 -6.21 -15.13 -20.46
CA GLU A 400 -5.58 -14.01 -21.18
C GLU A 400 -5.62 -12.74 -20.32
N PRO A 401 -4.48 -12.09 -20.05
CA PRO A 401 -3.13 -12.47 -20.47
C PRO A 401 -2.60 -13.70 -19.70
N ARG A 402 -1.81 -14.56 -20.35
CA ARG A 402 -1.22 -15.78 -19.73
C ARG A 402 -0.21 -15.51 -18.60
N ALA A 403 0.26 -14.27 -18.49
CA ALA A 403 1.07 -13.79 -17.39
C ALA A 403 0.48 -12.46 -16.91
N ARG A 404 0.29 -12.33 -15.60
CA ARG A 404 -0.05 -11.03 -15.00
C ARG A 404 1.16 -10.10 -15.11
N LYS A 405 0.90 -8.79 -15.19
CA LYS A 405 1.95 -7.76 -15.27
C LYS A 405 2.87 -7.70 -14.04
N GLY A 406 2.40 -8.19 -12.90
CA GLY A 406 3.13 -8.27 -11.63
C GLY A 406 2.58 -9.37 -10.72
N ASP A 407 3.38 -9.86 -9.78
CA ASP A 407 2.99 -10.86 -8.79
C ASP A 407 2.39 -10.22 -7.52
N TRP A 408 2.86 -9.04 -7.14
CA TRP A 408 2.31 -8.23 -6.04
C TRP A 408 1.32 -7.18 -6.54
N GLY A 409 0.51 -6.64 -5.65
CA GLY A 409 -0.29 -5.44 -5.88
C GLY A 409 -0.66 -4.72 -4.59
N ALA A 410 -1.01 -3.45 -4.74
CA ALA A 410 -1.47 -2.59 -3.65
C ALA A 410 -2.70 -1.79 -4.11
N VAL A 411 -3.73 -1.75 -3.27
CA VAL A 411 -4.85 -0.80 -3.42
C VAL A 411 -4.65 0.33 -2.43
N THR A 412 -4.62 1.55 -2.94
CA THR A 412 -4.41 2.78 -2.18
C THR A 412 -5.63 3.69 -2.26
N PHE A 413 -5.79 4.59 -1.30
CA PHE A 413 -6.78 5.66 -1.34
C PHE A 413 -6.17 6.93 -0.79
N ASN A 414 -6.27 8.03 -1.53
CA ASN A 414 -5.85 9.35 -1.08
C ASN A 414 -7.05 10.13 -0.53
N VAL A 415 -6.99 10.49 0.75
CA VAL A 415 -8.10 11.16 1.46
C VAL A 415 -8.24 12.64 1.11
N LEU A 416 -7.19 13.28 0.57
CA LEU A 416 -7.20 14.69 0.16
C LEU A 416 -7.77 14.89 -1.25
N THR A 417 -7.72 13.86 -2.11
CA THR A 417 -8.29 13.88 -3.48
C THR A 417 -9.48 12.94 -3.65
N GLU A 418 -9.81 12.13 -2.64
CA GLU A 418 -10.90 11.14 -2.62
C GLU A 418 -10.81 10.09 -3.75
N THR A 419 -9.58 9.76 -4.17
CA THR A 419 -9.27 8.88 -5.30
C THR A 419 -8.57 7.60 -4.88
N PHE A 420 -8.97 6.47 -5.47
CA PHE A 420 -8.21 5.22 -5.40
C PHE A 420 -6.99 5.22 -6.33
N GLY A 421 -5.92 4.59 -5.87
CA GLY A 421 -4.84 4.08 -6.71
C GLY A 421 -4.84 2.55 -6.72
N HIS A 422 -4.35 1.96 -7.81
CA HIS A 422 -4.16 0.52 -7.91
C HIS A 422 -2.85 0.25 -8.65
N HIS A 423 -1.92 -0.37 -7.93
CA HIS A 423 -0.55 -0.58 -8.35
C HIS A 423 -0.26 -2.08 -8.45
N ASP A 424 0.28 -2.52 -9.58
CA ASP A 424 0.89 -3.84 -9.75
C ASP A 424 2.42 -3.71 -9.62
N TYR A 425 3.10 -4.69 -9.02
CA TYR A 425 4.57 -4.72 -8.90
C TYR A 425 5.10 -6.08 -9.35
N LEU A 426 6.31 -6.08 -9.91
CA LEU A 426 7.02 -7.29 -10.31
C LEU A 426 8.26 -7.45 -9.43
N SER A 427 8.28 -8.46 -8.57
CA SER A 427 9.47 -8.78 -7.78
C SER A 427 10.50 -9.54 -8.62
N PRO A 428 11.79 -9.14 -8.64
CA PRO A 428 12.86 -9.96 -9.20
C PRO A 428 13.29 -11.09 -8.24
N ARG A 429 12.68 -11.18 -7.05
CA ARG A 429 12.85 -12.24 -6.05
C ARG A 429 11.58 -13.10 -5.98
N PRO A 430 11.38 -14.05 -6.93
CA PRO A 430 10.25 -14.98 -6.84
C PRO A 430 10.36 -15.86 -5.60
N ASP A 431 11.56 -16.10 -5.09
CA ASP A 431 11.88 -16.95 -3.93
C ASP A 431 11.45 -16.38 -2.56
N ILE A 432 10.94 -15.14 -2.50
CA ILE A 432 10.13 -14.68 -1.36
C ILE A 432 8.85 -15.50 -1.34
N LEU A 433 8.46 -16.01 -0.17
CA LEU A 433 7.15 -16.64 0.09
C LEU A 433 6.34 -15.77 1.05
N TRP A 434 5.07 -15.58 0.75
CA TRP A 434 4.09 -15.00 1.68
C TRP A 434 3.15 -16.13 2.12
N ASP A 435 3.54 -16.84 3.16
CA ASP A 435 2.83 -18.06 3.62
C ASP A 435 1.58 -17.74 4.46
N GLY A 436 1.60 -16.65 5.22
CA GLY A 436 0.49 -16.20 6.06
C GLY A 436 0.19 -17.09 7.27
N GLU A 437 0.65 -18.34 7.29
CA GLU A 437 0.52 -19.28 8.41
C GLU A 437 1.82 -19.40 9.22
N PRO A 438 1.77 -19.38 10.57
CA PRO A 438 2.97 -19.37 11.41
C PRO A 438 3.82 -20.65 11.36
N TYR A 439 3.25 -21.79 10.97
CA TYR A 439 3.86 -23.12 11.14
C TYR A 439 4.23 -23.84 9.82
N GLY A 440 4.26 -23.13 8.69
CA GLY A 440 4.82 -23.69 7.46
C GLY A 440 6.27 -24.13 7.67
N THR A 441 6.57 -25.43 7.50
CA THR A 441 7.95 -25.92 7.51
C THR A 441 8.69 -25.28 6.35
N LEU A 442 9.60 -24.34 6.68
CA LEU A 442 10.45 -23.68 5.69
C LEU A 442 11.10 -24.73 4.79
N VAL A 443 10.83 -24.65 3.48
CA VAL A 443 11.69 -25.29 2.49
C VAL A 443 13.07 -24.66 2.69
N ARG A 444 14.10 -25.48 2.96
CA ARG A 444 15.46 -24.97 3.17
C ARG A 444 15.84 -24.02 2.03
N ASN A 445 16.39 -22.87 2.38
CA ASN A 445 16.81 -21.78 1.47
C ASN A 445 15.67 -20.92 0.87
N SER A 446 14.42 -21.05 1.31
CA SER A 446 13.35 -20.09 0.97
C SER A 446 13.43 -18.78 1.79
N MET A 447 13.02 -17.65 1.20
CA MET A 447 12.89 -16.39 1.93
C MET A 447 11.47 -16.23 2.46
N ARG A 448 11.32 -16.01 3.77
CA ARG A 448 10.01 -15.74 4.39
C ARG A 448 9.75 -14.24 4.43
N LEU A 449 8.62 -13.77 3.90
CA LEU A 449 8.16 -12.40 4.14
C LEU A 449 7.75 -12.23 5.60
N GLU A 450 8.30 -11.23 6.30
CA GLU A 450 7.91 -10.90 7.68
C GLU A 450 7.10 -9.60 7.74
N GLU A 451 7.40 -8.60 6.90
CA GLU A 451 6.66 -7.32 6.85
C GLU A 451 6.73 -6.70 5.43
N ALA A 452 5.74 -5.87 5.09
CA ALA A 452 5.64 -5.18 3.81
C ALA A 452 5.01 -3.80 4.03
N HIS A 453 5.70 -2.75 3.59
CA HIS A 453 5.29 -1.36 3.81
C HIS A 453 5.30 -0.60 2.49
N LEU A 454 4.24 0.15 2.22
CA LEU A 454 4.08 0.94 1.00
C LEU A 454 4.35 2.40 1.32
N TRP A 455 5.32 3.03 0.65
CA TRP A 455 5.60 4.45 0.80
C TRP A 455 5.83 5.15 -0.53
N ASN A 456 5.16 6.28 -0.79
CA ASN A 456 5.25 7.06 -2.04
C ASN A 456 5.12 6.18 -3.31
N ASP A 457 4.08 5.33 -3.36
CA ASP A 457 3.82 4.30 -4.39
C ASP A 457 4.88 3.17 -4.53
N ASP A 458 5.98 3.19 -3.77
CA ASP A 458 6.99 2.12 -3.77
C ASP A 458 6.73 1.10 -2.64
N LEU A 459 6.89 -0.18 -2.95
CA LEU A 459 6.67 -1.27 -1.99
C LEU A 459 8.00 -1.78 -1.41
N LEU A 460 8.20 -1.55 -0.13
CA LEU A 460 9.32 -2.10 0.64
C LEU A 460 8.94 -3.47 1.21
N LEU A 461 9.59 -4.52 0.71
CA LEU A 461 9.47 -5.89 1.21
C LEU A 461 10.59 -6.17 2.22
N ALA A 462 10.24 -6.77 3.35
CA ALA A 462 11.18 -7.19 4.39
C ALA A 462 11.05 -8.71 4.60
N ALA A 463 12.10 -9.45 4.25
CA ALA A 463 12.09 -10.91 4.25
C ALA A 463 13.35 -11.49 4.93
N THR A 464 13.19 -12.60 5.65
CA THR A 464 14.29 -13.25 6.37
C THR A 464 14.75 -14.54 5.69
N THR A 465 16.07 -14.75 5.70
CA THR A 465 16.74 -16.03 5.45
C THR A 465 17.43 -16.52 6.71
N THR A 466 17.35 -17.80 7.03
CA THR A 466 18.23 -18.43 8.03
C THR A 466 19.43 -19.04 7.30
N ASP A 467 20.65 -18.77 7.77
CA ASP A 467 21.89 -19.32 7.22
C ASP A 467 22.24 -20.70 7.82
N GLU A 468 23.32 -21.33 7.34
CA GLU A 468 23.76 -22.66 7.80
C GLU A 468 24.23 -22.66 9.26
N GLU A 469 24.63 -21.50 9.79
CA GLU A 469 24.99 -21.31 11.21
C GLU A 469 23.74 -21.14 12.11
N GLY A 470 22.55 -21.08 11.51
CA GLY A 470 21.28 -20.87 12.21
C GLY A 470 20.96 -19.41 12.54
N ALA A 471 21.77 -18.45 12.07
CA ALA A 471 21.50 -17.03 12.27
C ALA A 471 20.51 -16.53 11.21
N THR A 472 19.66 -15.58 11.62
CA THR A 472 18.63 -15.03 10.74
C THR A 472 19.09 -13.69 10.19
N ASN A 473 19.12 -13.58 8.87
CA ASN A 473 19.47 -12.36 8.16
C ASN A 473 18.19 -11.76 7.56
N LEU A 474 17.80 -10.59 8.05
CA LEU A 474 16.76 -9.77 7.44
C LEU A 474 17.34 -9.08 6.19
N ARG A 475 16.62 -9.20 5.09
CA ARG A 475 16.91 -8.56 3.81
C ARG A 475 15.72 -7.70 3.43
N MET A 476 16.00 -6.48 2.98
CA MET A 476 14.98 -5.54 2.53
C MET A 476 15.13 -5.30 1.03
N GLN A 477 14.01 -5.05 0.37
CA GLN A 477 13.96 -4.76 -1.05
C GLN A 477 12.84 -3.76 -1.36
N THR A 478 13.19 -2.63 -1.96
CA THR A 478 12.20 -1.73 -2.57
C THR A 478 11.91 -2.20 -4.00
N ILE A 479 10.63 -2.39 -4.32
CA ILE A 479 10.15 -2.65 -5.68
C ILE A 479 9.20 -1.53 -6.13
N HIS A 480 9.42 -1.06 -7.35
CA HIS A 480 8.64 0.01 -7.97
C HIS A 480 7.41 -0.56 -8.70
N PRO A 481 6.32 0.22 -8.89
CA PRO A 481 5.19 -0.18 -9.72
C PRO A 481 5.63 -0.58 -11.13
N VAL A 482 4.90 -1.48 -11.79
CA VAL A 482 5.28 -2.04 -13.13
C VAL A 482 5.54 -0.96 -14.18
N ARG A 483 4.93 0.22 -14.08
CA ARG A 483 5.23 1.36 -14.99
C ARG A 483 6.68 1.84 -14.82
N ASN A 484 7.17 1.89 -13.58
CA ASN A 484 8.48 2.40 -13.20
C ASN A 484 9.48 1.29 -12.83
N HIS A 485 9.23 0.02 -13.17
CA HIS A 485 10.01 -1.15 -12.70
C HIS A 485 11.52 -1.14 -13.03
N LYS A 486 11.97 -0.24 -13.92
CA LYS A 486 13.38 -0.04 -14.29
C LYS A 486 14.07 1.06 -13.47
N ALA A 487 13.34 1.78 -12.62
CA ALA A 487 13.93 2.75 -11.73
C ALA A 487 14.93 2.05 -10.78
N PRO A 488 16.08 2.69 -10.50
CA PRO A 488 17.03 2.16 -9.54
C PRO A 488 16.46 2.30 -8.12
N SER A 489 16.66 1.26 -7.30
CA SER A 489 16.30 1.27 -5.87
C SER A 489 17.53 1.13 -4.97
N PRO A 490 17.45 1.55 -3.69
CA PRO A 490 18.58 1.45 -2.77
C PRO A 490 18.90 0.00 -2.43
N GLN A 491 20.18 -0.36 -2.53
CA GLN A 491 20.69 -1.64 -2.03
C GLN A 491 20.79 -1.60 -0.51
N TRP A 492 19.70 -1.96 0.17
CA TRP A 492 19.64 -2.07 1.63
C TRP A 492 20.63 -3.12 2.15
N LEU A 493 21.48 -2.73 3.10
CA LEU A 493 22.37 -3.69 3.78
C LEU A 493 21.55 -4.72 4.57
N PRO A 494 21.97 -6.00 4.58
CA PRO A 494 21.32 -7.00 5.42
C PRO A 494 21.55 -6.72 6.91
N LEU A 495 20.55 -7.09 7.72
CA LEU A 495 20.57 -6.96 9.18
C LEU A 495 20.61 -8.38 9.79
N ARG A 496 21.69 -8.73 10.48
CA ARG A 496 21.86 -10.03 11.16
C ARG A 496 21.23 -9.96 12.54
N LEU A 497 20.26 -10.84 12.77
CA LEU A 497 19.48 -10.97 13.99
C LEU A 497 20.02 -12.13 14.85
N PRO A 498 20.22 -11.94 16.17
CA PRO A 498 20.86 -12.93 17.04
C PRO A 498 19.98 -14.14 17.40
N ASN A 499 18.69 -14.14 17.04
CA ASN A 499 17.77 -15.24 17.36
C ASN A 499 16.68 -15.39 16.28
N PRO A 500 16.48 -16.58 15.68
CA PRO A 500 15.43 -16.80 14.68
C PRO A 500 14.01 -16.53 15.20
N GLY A 501 13.76 -16.67 16.50
CA GLY A 501 12.47 -16.31 17.11
C GLY A 501 12.12 -14.80 17.05
N GLN A 502 13.06 -13.95 16.62
CA GLN A 502 12.81 -12.53 16.35
C GLN A 502 12.12 -12.27 15.02
N SER A 503 12.24 -13.18 14.03
CA SER A 503 11.81 -12.86 12.65
C SER A 503 10.32 -12.49 12.59
N HIS A 504 9.49 -13.27 13.28
CA HIS A 504 8.03 -13.10 13.39
C HIS A 504 7.56 -11.87 14.18
N ARG A 505 8.50 -11.00 14.59
CA ARG A 505 8.28 -9.78 15.36
C ARG A 505 8.87 -8.54 14.68
N ILE A 506 9.49 -8.69 13.51
CA ILE A 506 10.03 -7.59 12.73
C ILE A 506 8.89 -6.67 12.33
N GLN A 507 9.08 -5.38 12.57
CA GLN A 507 8.30 -4.31 11.99
C GLN A 507 9.26 -3.46 11.16
N VAL A 508 8.80 -2.99 10.01
CA VAL A 508 9.56 -2.07 9.15
C VAL A 508 8.65 -0.90 8.84
N PHE A 509 9.17 0.30 9.06
CA PHE A 509 8.50 1.54 8.71
C PHE A 509 9.37 2.29 7.70
N GLN A 510 8.75 3.12 6.88
CA GLN A 510 9.44 4.04 5.98
C GLN A 510 8.68 5.36 5.98
N ASP A 511 9.42 6.46 5.90
CA ASP A 511 8.87 7.76 5.56
C ASP A 511 9.70 8.45 4.45
N ASP A 512 9.62 9.78 4.34
CA ASP A 512 10.40 10.54 3.35
C ASP A 512 11.90 10.54 3.65
N ASP A 513 12.30 10.28 4.90
CA ASP A 513 13.67 10.43 5.35
C ASP A 513 14.40 9.12 5.66
N PHE A 514 13.74 8.15 6.29
CA PHE A 514 14.37 6.91 6.77
C PHE A 514 13.54 5.66 6.46
N VAL A 515 14.22 4.52 6.33
CA VAL A 515 13.66 3.21 6.67
C VAL A 515 14.03 2.91 8.12
N VAL A 516 13.04 2.61 8.96
CA VAL A 516 13.18 2.39 10.40
C VAL A 516 12.90 0.92 10.71
N VAL A 517 13.92 0.21 11.20
CA VAL A 517 13.86 -1.24 11.50
C VAL A 517 14.19 -1.47 12.98
N PRO A 518 13.19 -1.45 13.89
CA PRO A 518 13.38 -1.84 15.27
C PRO A 518 13.57 -3.36 15.42
N THR A 519 14.49 -3.75 16.30
CA THR A 519 14.79 -5.15 16.67
C THR A 519 14.72 -5.32 18.20
N GLN A 520 15.27 -6.41 18.75
CA GLN A 520 15.34 -6.59 20.21
C GLN A 520 16.50 -5.85 20.88
N GLY A 521 17.62 -5.59 20.20
CA GLY A 521 18.76 -4.87 20.77
C GLY A 521 18.86 -3.38 20.42
N GLY A 522 18.18 -2.92 19.37
CA GLY A 522 18.17 -1.52 18.96
C GLY A 522 17.23 -1.23 17.80
N VAL A 523 17.45 -0.09 17.15
CA VAL A 523 16.84 0.28 15.87
C VAL A 523 17.93 0.59 14.85
N ALA A 524 17.79 0.01 13.66
CA ALA A 524 18.57 0.38 12.49
C ALA A 524 17.77 1.41 11.68
N LEU A 525 18.39 2.57 11.44
CA LEU A 525 17.90 3.57 10.51
C LEU A 525 18.69 3.43 9.21
N PHE A 526 18.00 3.31 8.07
CA PHE A 526 18.64 3.32 6.75
C PHE A 526 18.19 4.53 5.94
N GLU A 527 19.15 5.17 5.28
CA GLU A 527 18.94 6.32 4.40
C GLU A 527 19.44 5.99 3.00
N PRO A 528 18.73 6.34 1.91
CA PRO A 528 19.30 6.31 0.57
C PRO A 528 20.60 7.14 0.45
N SER A 529 21.55 6.69 -0.36
CA SER A 529 22.89 7.27 -0.48
C SER A 529 23.51 7.07 -1.87
N GLU A 530 24.25 8.08 -2.34
CA GLU A 530 25.09 7.99 -3.54
C GLU A 530 26.41 7.25 -3.28
N SER A 531 26.92 7.27 -2.04
CA SER A 531 28.13 6.54 -1.66
C SER A 531 27.79 5.11 -1.24
N GLN A 532 28.53 4.13 -1.77
CA GLN A 532 28.40 2.73 -1.38
C GLN A 532 28.77 2.51 0.09
N SER A 533 27.87 1.87 0.84
CA SER A 533 28.20 1.22 2.11
C SER A 533 28.45 -0.27 1.91
N THR A 534 29.30 -0.87 2.72
CA THR A 534 29.58 -2.31 2.71
C THR A 534 29.49 -2.89 4.12
N GLY A 535 29.04 -4.14 4.23
CA GLY A 535 28.97 -4.87 5.50
C GLY A 535 27.61 -5.51 5.76
N ILE A 536 27.40 -5.90 7.01
CA ILE A 536 26.16 -6.42 7.56
C ILE A 536 25.90 -5.63 8.83
N VAL A 537 24.69 -5.12 9.02
CA VAL A 537 24.32 -4.48 10.29
C VAL A 537 24.10 -5.60 11.31
N GLY A 538 24.82 -5.60 12.42
CA GLY A 538 24.65 -6.60 13.47
C GLY A 538 23.77 -6.07 14.59
N ASP A 539 22.66 -6.75 14.89
CA ASP A 539 21.95 -6.51 16.15
C ASP A 539 22.79 -7.10 17.31
N THR A 540 23.30 -6.20 18.16
CA THR A 540 24.14 -6.53 19.32
C THR A 540 23.36 -6.95 20.57
N GLY A 541 22.04 -7.08 20.49
CA GLY A 541 21.19 -7.50 21.61
C GLY A 541 21.43 -8.96 22.02
N GLU A 542 21.44 -9.23 23.32
CA GLU A 542 21.41 -10.62 23.79
C GLU A 542 20.07 -11.30 23.42
N PRO A 543 20.07 -12.61 23.10
CA PRO A 543 18.85 -13.33 22.77
C PRO A 543 17.89 -13.36 23.97
N SER A 544 16.74 -12.72 23.79
CA SER A 544 15.58 -12.74 24.69
C SER A 544 15.30 -14.15 25.22
N ARG A 545 15.42 -14.33 26.54
CA ARG A 545 15.11 -15.60 27.23
C ARG A 545 13.63 -15.70 27.64
N ARG A 546 12.86 -14.61 27.53
CA ARG A 546 11.45 -14.59 27.92
C ARG A 546 10.53 -14.57 26.70
N SER A 547 9.55 -15.47 26.69
CA SER A 547 8.37 -15.30 25.85
C SER A 547 7.61 -14.07 26.30
N SER A 548 7.81 -12.93 25.63
CA SER A 548 6.88 -11.80 25.76
C SER A 548 5.47 -12.33 25.48
N PRO A 549 4.47 -12.02 26.34
CA PRO A 549 3.07 -12.32 26.06
C PRO A 549 2.66 -11.81 24.69
N ASP A 550 1.71 -12.50 24.06
CA ASP A 550 1.16 -12.05 22.78
C ASP A 550 0.53 -10.67 22.90
N SER A 551 0.74 -9.90 21.83
CA SER A 551 0.22 -8.55 21.67
C SER A 551 -1.31 -8.58 21.64
N ARG A 552 -1.99 -7.84 22.52
CA ARG A 552 -3.47 -7.81 22.56
C ARG A 552 -4.06 -7.05 21.37
N LEU A 553 -3.32 -6.05 20.90
CA LEU A 553 -3.51 -5.38 19.62
C LEU A 553 -2.44 -5.93 18.68
N SER A 554 -2.79 -6.51 17.52
CA SER A 554 -1.79 -6.81 16.50
C SER A 554 -1.98 -5.97 15.25
N TYR A 555 -0.91 -5.24 14.92
CA TYR A 555 -0.76 -4.48 13.69
C TYR A 555 0.25 -5.12 12.72
N ARG A 556 0.77 -6.32 13.05
CA ARG A 556 1.77 -7.03 12.24
C ARG A 556 1.13 -7.60 10.97
N LEU A 557 1.83 -7.52 9.84
CA LEU A 557 1.32 -7.97 8.53
C LEU A 557 0.64 -9.34 8.58
N ARG A 558 1.30 -10.33 9.19
CA ARG A 558 0.81 -11.71 9.34
C ARG A 558 -0.59 -11.80 9.97
N ASP A 559 -0.86 -10.99 11.00
CA ASP A 559 -2.08 -11.08 11.82
C ASP A 559 -3.25 -10.35 11.14
N ILE A 560 -2.96 -9.47 10.18
CA ILE A 560 -3.92 -8.78 9.30
C ILE A 560 -3.94 -9.36 7.87
N THR A 561 -3.32 -10.52 7.64
CA THR A 561 -3.30 -11.24 6.36
C THR A 561 -4.30 -12.39 6.36
N ARG A 562 -4.95 -12.62 5.22
CA ARG A 562 -5.70 -13.84 4.92
C ARG A 562 -5.15 -14.50 3.67
N MET A 563 -4.91 -15.80 3.75
CA MET A 563 -4.67 -16.67 2.59
C MET A 563 -6.01 -17.15 2.05
N ILE A 564 -6.23 -17.00 0.75
CA ILE A 564 -7.49 -17.34 0.09
C ILE A 564 -7.22 -18.18 -1.14
N GLU A 565 -7.93 -19.31 -1.24
CA GLU A 565 -7.81 -20.26 -2.34
C GLU A 565 -8.58 -19.70 -3.55
N ILE A 566 -7.89 -19.35 -4.64
CA ILE A 566 -8.51 -19.03 -5.93
C ILE A 566 -8.52 -20.30 -6.77
N ARG A 567 -9.70 -20.74 -7.21
CA ARG A 567 -9.83 -21.87 -8.15
C ARG A 567 -10.14 -21.39 -9.55
N HIS A 568 -9.66 -22.16 -10.52
CA HIS A 568 -10.08 -22.12 -11.91
C HIS A 568 -10.51 -23.53 -12.34
N ASP A 569 -11.81 -23.76 -12.40
CA ASP A 569 -12.41 -25.06 -12.76
C ASP A 569 -13.55 -24.91 -13.78
N GLU A 570 -14.08 -26.03 -14.30
CA GLU A 570 -15.20 -25.99 -15.26
C GLU A 570 -16.44 -25.29 -14.70
N ALA A 571 -16.59 -25.22 -13.37
CA ALA A 571 -17.67 -24.52 -12.72
C ALA A 571 -17.43 -23.01 -12.61
N GLY A 572 -16.22 -22.48 -12.84
CA GLY A 572 -15.96 -21.04 -12.85
C GLY A 572 -14.55 -20.63 -12.38
N CYS A 573 -14.46 -19.37 -11.95
CA CYS A 573 -13.24 -18.82 -11.35
C CYS A 573 -13.64 -18.01 -10.12
N GLY A 574 -12.93 -18.13 -9.01
CA GLY A 574 -13.21 -17.32 -7.83
C GLY A 574 -12.61 -17.86 -6.54
N LEU A 575 -12.95 -17.18 -5.45
CA LEU A 575 -12.51 -17.55 -4.11
C LEU A 575 -13.37 -18.71 -3.59
N ARG A 576 -12.74 -19.74 -3.03
CA ARG A 576 -13.41 -20.74 -2.18
C ARG A 576 -12.94 -20.59 -0.74
N SER A 577 -13.89 -20.63 0.19
CA SER A 577 -13.61 -20.59 1.62
C SER A 577 -13.08 -21.95 2.12
N ARG A 578 -12.21 -21.89 3.15
CA ARG A 578 -11.73 -23.10 3.85
C ARG A 578 -12.87 -23.92 4.47
N GLN A 579 -14.03 -23.32 4.71
CA GLN A 579 -15.22 -23.99 5.27
C GLN A 579 -15.98 -24.82 4.21
N GLU A 580 -16.06 -24.38 2.96
CA GLU A 580 -16.66 -25.18 1.87
C GLU A 580 -15.87 -26.46 1.61
N ARG A 581 -14.54 -26.42 1.78
CA ARG A 581 -13.66 -27.60 1.68
C ARG A 581 -13.93 -28.64 2.79
N ILE A 582 -14.32 -28.19 3.99
CA ILE A 582 -14.64 -29.07 5.12
C ILE A 582 -16.07 -29.63 4.99
N ARG A 583 -17.00 -28.87 4.40
CA ARG A 583 -18.42 -29.23 4.29
C ARG A 583 -18.80 -30.10 3.09
N GLY A 584 -17.86 -30.42 2.19
CA GLY A 584 -17.99 -31.35 1.06
C GLY A 584 -19.40 -31.55 0.49
N HIS A 585 -19.76 -30.82 -0.58
CA HIS A 585 -21.11 -30.76 -1.16
C HIS A 585 -21.91 -32.07 -1.05
N GLN A 586 -23.07 -31.99 -0.38
CA GLN A 586 -24.02 -33.09 -0.20
C GLN A 586 -24.60 -33.65 -1.52
N ASP A 587 -24.43 -32.94 -2.64
CA ASP A 587 -24.93 -33.32 -3.96
C ASP A 587 -23.88 -34.00 -4.86
N SER A 588 -22.84 -34.61 -4.27
CA SER A 588 -21.98 -35.55 -4.99
C SER A 588 -22.63 -36.94 -4.93
N PRO A 589 -23.09 -37.55 -6.05
CA PRO A 589 -23.60 -38.91 -6.01
C PRO A 589 -22.50 -39.86 -5.54
N LEU A 590 -22.82 -40.68 -4.54
CA LEU A 590 -21.92 -41.70 -4.01
C LEU A 590 -21.42 -42.60 -5.17
N PRO A 591 -20.11 -42.90 -5.27
CA PRO A 591 -19.62 -43.86 -6.25
C PRO A 591 -20.28 -45.21 -6.00
N SER A 592 -21.12 -45.66 -6.93
CA SER A 592 -21.70 -46.99 -6.91
C SER A 592 -20.61 -48.02 -7.19
N TYR A 593 -19.96 -48.50 -6.13
CA TYR A 593 -19.11 -49.68 -6.23
C TYR A 593 -19.97 -50.89 -6.55
N TYR A 594 -19.83 -51.38 -7.79
CA TYR A 594 -20.29 -52.70 -8.18
C TYR A 594 -19.66 -53.75 -7.25
N MET A 595 -20.50 -54.46 -6.49
CA MET A 595 -20.24 -55.85 -6.15
C MET A 595 -21.25 -56.69 -6.94
N GLU A 596 -20.76 -57.39 -7.96
CA GLU A 596 -21.46 -58.55 -8.52
C GLU A 596 -20.67 -59.81 -8.12
N ASP A 597 -21.28 -60.58 -7.24
CA ASP A 597 -21.29 -62.04 -7.13
C ASP A 597 -20.11 -62.87 -7.68
N SER A 598 -19.50 -63.62 -6.77
CA SER A 598 -19.02 -64.99 -7.06
C SER A 598 -19.59 -65.95 -6.02
N ASN A 599 -20.61 -66.71 -6.43
CA ASN A 599 -21.38 -67.61 -5.56
C ASN A 599 -20.86 -69.06 -5.60
N THR A 600 -20.63 -69.67 -4.43
CA THR A 600 -20.90 -71.09 -4.09
C THR A 600 -20.14 -72.23 -4.82
N PRO A 601 -20.25 -73.51 -4.38
CA PRO A 601 -20.81 -74.06 -3.13
C PRO A 601 -19.83 -74.97 -2.34
N ASP A 602 -20.27 -75.45 -1.17
CA ASP A 602 -19.70 -76.62 -0.51
C ASP A 602 -19.89 -77.91 -1.34
N PHE A 603 -18.79 -78.65 -1.57
CA PHE A 603 -18.70 -80.11 -1.39
C PHE A 603 -17.23 -80.57 -1.33
#